data_AF-A0A9W7TA21-F1
#
_entry.id   AF-A0A9W7TA21-F1
#
_cell.length_a   1.000
_cell.length_b   1.000
_cell.length_c   1.000
_cell.angle_alpha   90.00
_cell.angle_beta   90.00
_cell.angle_gamma   90.00
#
_symmetry.space_group_name_H-M   'P 1'
#
loop_
_entity.id
_entity.type
_entity.pdbx_description
1 polymer ?
#
loop_
_entity_poly.entity_id
_entity_poly.type
_entity_poly.pdbx_seq_one_letter_code
_entity_poly.pdbx_strand_id
1 'polypeptide(L)'
;MSGMRTILTSLALVGSFGAGYGMWAIIVPGEEKKRELLKNLPESNPARMEESRRRNALMLQVLKDAAETQDNIARGYGGKK
;
A
#
# COMPACT_ATOMS: atom_id res chain seq x y z
N MET A 1 -6.74 27.47 -49.14
CA MET A 1 -6.49 27.67 -47.69
C MET A 1 -7.17 26.64 -46.77
N SER A 2 -8.29 26.01 -47.14
CA SER A 2 -9.03 25.08 -46.27
C SER A 2 -8.33 23.71 -46.07
N GLY A 3 -7.88 23.04 -47.14
CA GLY A 3 -7.29 21.70 -47.05
C GLY A 3 -6.01 21.60 -46.21
N MET A 4 -5.11 22.59 -46.30
CA MET A 4 -3.89 22.63 -45.48
C MET A 4 -4.21 22.73 -43.97
N ARG A 5 -5.23 23.51 -43.60
CA ARG A 5 -5.67 23.63 -42.21
C ARG A 5 -6.30 22.32 -41.71
N THR A 6 -7.06 21.62 -42.55
CA THR A 6 -7.64 20.32 -42.21
C THR A 6 -6.57 19.25 -42.01
N ILE A 7 -5.53 19.22 -42.85
CA ILE A 7 -4.42 18.28 -42.71
C ILE A 7 -3.66 18.55 -41.40
N LEU A 8 -3.30 19.80 -41.14
CA LEU A 8 -2.58 20.18 -39.91
C LEU A 8 -3.39 19.88 -38.65
N THR A 9 -4.70 20.15 -38.65
CA THR A 9 -5.57 19.86 -37.51
C THR A 9 -5.78 18.37 -37.29
N SER A 10 -5.88 17.57 -38.36
CA SER A 10 -5.97 16.11 -38.25
C SER A 10 -4.69 15.49 -37.69
N LEU A 11 -3.52 15.95 -38.13
CA LEU A 11 -2.22 15.54 -37.58
C LEU A 11 -2.07 15.93 -36.11
N ALA A 12 -2.49 17.14 -35.74
CA ALA A 12 -2.47 17.59 -34.35
C ALA A 12 -3.38 16.74 -33.46
N LEU A 13 -4.56 16.34 -33.94
CA LEU A 13 -5.46 15.44 -33.24
C LEU A 13 -4.83 14.05 -33.06
N VAL A 14 -4.33 13.43 -34.14
CA VAL A 14 -3.70 12.10 -34.04
C VAL A 14 -2.48 12.15 -33.11
N GLY A 15 -1.68 13.21 -33.19
CA GLY A 15 -0.54 13.43 -32.31
C GLY A 15 -0.94 13.56 -30.84
N SER A 16 -2.02 14.29 -30.53
CA SER A 16 -2.48 14.47 -29.14
C SER A 16 -3.06 13.17 -28.56
N PHE A 17 -3.80 12.39 -29.35
CA PHE A 17 -4.26 11.06 -28.95
C PHE A 17 -3.11 10.09 -28.73
N GLY A 18 -2.11 10.08 -29.62
CA GLY A 18 -0.91 9.26 -29.47
C GLY A 18 -0.10 9.61 -28.23
N ALA A 19 0.09 10.90 -27.96
CA ALA A 19 0.76 11.38 -26.75
C ALA A 19 0.00 11.01 -25.47
N GLY A 20 -1.33 11.19 -25.47
CA GLY A 20 -2.19 10.80 -24.35
C GLY A 20 -2.14 9.30 -24.07
N TYR A 21 -2.23 8.48 -25.11
CA TYR A 21 -2.12 7.03 -25.00
C TYR A 21 -0.74 6.59 -24.51
N GLY A 22 0.33 7.18 -25.04
CA GLY A 22 1.70 6.91 -24.60
C GLY A 22 1.91 7.25 -23.12
N MET A 23 1.39 8.40 -22.67
CA MET A 23 1.47 8.80 -21.27
C MET A 23 0.68 7.86 -20.35
N TRP A 24 -0.53 7.46 -20.76
CA TRP A 24 -1.35 6.48 -20.03
C TRP A 24 -0.67 5.12 -19.93
N ALA A 25 -0.11 4.61 -21.03
CA ALA A 25 0.57 3.31 -21.08
C ALA A 25 1.84 3.24 -20.20
N ILE A 26 2.47 4.38 -19.88
CA ILE A 26 3.60 4.44 -18.95
C ILE A 26 3.12 4.43 -17.49
N ILE A 27 1.97 5.03 -17.20
CA ILE A 27 1.45 5.20 -15.83
C ILE A 27 0.73 3.93 -15.35
N VAL A 28 -0.11 3.31 -16.19
CA VAL A 28 -0.91 2.12 -15.86
C VAL A 28 -0.12 0.88 -15.39
N PRO A 29 1.07 0.52 -15.91
CA PRO A 29 1.80 -0.66 -15.42
C PRO A 29 2.18 -0.56 -13.93
N GLY A 30 2.12 0.63 -13.33
CA GLY A 30 2.25 0.79 -11.88
C GLY A 30 1.08 0.20 -11.09
N GLU A 31 -0.13 0.17 -11.63
CA GLU A 31 -1.31 -0.37 -10.93
C GLU A 31 -1.30 -1.89 -10.86
N GLU A 32 -0.92 -2.57 -11.94
CA GLU A 32 -0.77 -4.03 -11.93
C GLU A 32 0.35 -4.47 -10.98
N LYS A 33 1.48 -3.77 -10.98
CA LYS A 33 2.56 -4.01 -9.99
C LYS A 33 2.08 -3.79 -8.56
N LYS A 34 1.27 -2.75 -8.30
CA LYS A 34 0.66 -2.53 -6.97
C LYS A 34 -0.28 -3.68 -6.59
N ARG A 35 -1.10 -4.17 -7.52
CA ARG A 35 -1.99 -5.32 -7.30
C ARG A 35 -1.22 -6.61 -7.03
N GLU A 36 -0.12 -6.86 -7.75
CA GLU A 36 0.77 -7.99 -7.50
C GLU A 36 1.47 -7.89 -6.15
N LEU A 37 1.95 -6.70 -5.77
CA LEU A 37 2.51 -6.48 -4.44
C LEU A 37 1.47 -6.75 -3.36
N LEU A 38 0.24 -6.25 -3.52
CA LEU A 38 -0.87 -6.48 -2.59
C LEU A 38 -1.23 -7.96 -2.42
N LYS A 39 -1.15 -8.76 -3.49
CA LYS A 39 -1.36 -10.21 -3.43
C LYS A 39 -0.27 -10.93 -2.63
N ASN A 40 0.96 -10.42 -2.63
CA ASN A 40 2.08 -11.00 -1.92
C ASN A 40 2.21 -10.54 -0.46
N LEU A 41 1.32 -9.68 0.05
CA LEU A 41 1.35 -9.34 1.46
C LEU A 41 1.00 -10.57 2.31
N PRO A 42 1.66 -10.76 3.47
CA PRO A 42 1.35 -11.85 4.38
C PRO A 42 -0.09 -11.79 4.92
N GLU A 43 -0.75 -10.63 4.83
CA GLU A 43 -2.15 -10.40 5.22
C GLU A 43 -3.18 -10.90 4.19
N SER A 44 -2.78 -11.17 2.94
CA SER A 44 -3.69 -11.68 1.89
C SER A 44 -4.03 -13.16 2.08
N ASN A 45 -3.23 -13.88 2.88
CA ASN A 45 -3.46 -15.28 3.19
C ASN A 45 -4.24 -15.41 4.52
N PRO A 46 -5.51 -15.85 4.51
CA PRO A 46 -6.32 -15.95 5.72
C PRO A 46 -5.71 -16.90 6.78
N ALA A 47 -5.01 -17.96 6.35
CA ALA A 47 -4.37 -18.90 7.28
C ALA A 47 -3.20 -18.25 8.06
N ARG A 48 -2.37 -17.44 7.38
CA ARG A 48 -1.28 -16.67 8.02
C ARG A 48 -1.81 -15.62 8.98
N MET A 49 -2.98 -15.05 8.67
CA MET A 49 -3.65 -14.06 9.51
C MET A 49 -4.14 -14.68 10.83
N GLU A 50 -4.70 -15.89 10.79
CA GLU A 50 -5.06 -16.62 12.01
C GLU A 50 -3.85 -16.99 12.87
N GLU A 51 -2.77 -17.47 12.26
CA GLU A 51 -1.52 -17.78 12.97
C GLU A 51 -0.93 -16.53 13.64
N SER A 52 -0.91 -15.39 12.92
CA SER A 52 -0.45 -14.10 13.45
C SER A 52 -1.34 -13.61 14.60
N ARG A 53 -2.67 -13.74 14.47
CA ARG A 53 -3.62 -13.40 15.54
C ARG A 53 -3.38 -14.24 16.80
N ARG A 54 -3.21 -15.56 16.65
CA ARG A 54 -2.93 -16.45 17.78
C ARG A 54 -1.61 -16.09 18.46
N ARG A 55 -0.55 -15.86 17.68
CA ARG A 55 0.75 -15.43 18.21
C ARG A 55 0.66 -14.08 18.93
N ASN A 56 -0.03 -13.11 18.36
CA ASN A 56 -0.20 -11.79 18.98
C ASN A 56 -1.02 -11.86 20.26
N ALA A 57 -2.06 -12.69 20.31
CA ALA A 57 -2.84 -12.91 21.53
C ALA A 57 -1.96 -13.48 22.66
N LEU A 58 -1.13 -14.49 22.35
CA LEU A 58 -0.20 -15.07 23.32
C LEU A 58 0.86 -14.06 23.79
N MET A 59 1.45 -13.29 22.88
CA MET A 59 2.39 -12.23 23.25
C MET A 59 1.75 -11.17 24.14
N LEU A 60 0.54 -10.71 23.80
CA LEU A 60 -0.19 -9.72 24.59
C LEU A 60 -0.53 -10.25 25.98
N GLN A 61 -0.89 -11.53 26.09
CA GLN A 61 -1.11 -12.17 27.39
C GLN A 61 0.17 -12.16 28.23
N VAL A 62 1.30 -12.57 27.67
CA VAL A 62 2.60 -12.56 28.38
C VAL A 62 2.99 -11.13 28.79
N LEU A 63 2.79 -10.15 27.92
CA LEU A 63 3.07 -8.74 28.22
C LEU A 63 2.16 -8.21 29.32
N LYS A 64 0.89 -8.61 29.34
CA LYS A 64 -0.06 -8.24 30.39
C LYS A 64 0.35 -8.85 31.73
N ASP A 65 0.66 -10.14 31.75
CA ASP A 65 1.09 -10.84 32.96
C ASP A 65 2.38 -10.20 33.51
N ALA A 66 3.36 -9.91 32.63
CA ALA A 66 4.58 -9.20 32.99
C ALA A 66 4.34 -7.75 33.45
N ALA A 67 3.29 -7.08 32.97
CA ALA A 67 2.95 -5.73 33.41
C ALA A 67 2.30 -5.73 34.81
N GLU A 68 1.59 -6.81 35.16
CA GLU A 68 0.93 -6.97 36.46
C GLU A 68 1.90 -7.39 37.58
N THR A 69 3.04 -7.99 37.23
CA THR A 69 4.06 -8.41 38.21
C THR A 69 4.75 -7.24 38.93
N GLN A 70 5.36 -7.55 40.07
CA GLN A 70 6.10 -6.57 40.87
C GLN A 70 7.46 -6.21 40.27
N ASP A 71 7.98 -7.04 39.36
CA ASP A 71 9.23 -6.82 38.65
C ASP A 71 9.10 -5.85 37.46
N ASN A 72 7.90 -5.31 37.24
CA ASN A 72 7.65 -4.32 36.21
C ASN A 72 8.40 -3.01 36.52
N ILE A 73 9.53 -2.82 35.85
CA ILE A 73 10.38 -1.63 35.94
C ILE A 73 9.64 -0.31 35.61
N ALA A 74 8.57 -0.36 34.82
CA ALA A 74 7.80 0.84 34.47
C ALA A 74 6.93 1.36 35.63
N ARG A 75 6.58 0.51 36.62
CA ARG A 75 5.84 0.95 37.82
C ARG A 75 6.65 1.95 38.66
N GLY A 76 7.97 1.80 38.73
CA GLY A 76 8.84 2.68 39.52
C GLY A 76 9.06 4.07 38.91
N TYR A 77 8.88 4.22 37.59
CA TYR A 77 9.09 5.49 36.89
C TYR A 77 7.86 6.42 36.94
N GLY A 78 6.66 5.91 37.21
CA GLY A 78 5.41 6.69 37.21
C GLY A 78 5.10 7.47 38.50
N GLY A 79 5.87 7.25 39.58
CA GLY A 79 5.58 7.80 40.91
C GLY A 79 6.31 9.09 41.29
N LYS A 80 7.16 9.64 40.42
CA LYS A 80 7.82 10.94 40.66
C LYS A 80 7.02 12.07 40.00
N LYS A 81 5.99 12.55 40.68
CA LYS A 81 5.50 13.91 40.55
C LYS A 81 5.62 14.59 41.90
#